data_AF-A0A6P0PHE1-F1
#
_entry.id   AF-A0A6P0PHE1-F1
#
_cell.length_a   1.000
_cell.length_b   1.000
_cell.length_c   1.000
_cell.angle_alpha   90.00
_cell.angle_beta   90.00
_cell.angle_gamma   90.00
#
_symmetry.space_group_name_H-M   'P 1'
#
loop_
_entity.id
_entity.type
_entity.pdbx_description
1 polymer ?
#
loop_
_entity_poly.entity_id
_entity_poly.type
_entity_poly.pdbx_seq_one_letter_code
_entity_poly.pdbx_strand_id
1 'polypeptide(L)'
;MVDSIPEANPEAKSYLEQQVQQSSETVPTIFAGKNKQSIWYGNVWLGRGDEENSITALLLYKGLAKLSEDYYTCPNSDALKLAENLAREQRVDVWAKR
;
A
#
# COMPACT_ATOMS: atom_id res chain seq x y z
N MET A 1 -25.59 -5.97 -1.40
CA MET A 1 -24.60 -6.70 -2.21
C MET A 1 -23.30 -6.61 -1.46
N VAL A 2 -22.71 -7.75 -1.12
CA VAL A 2 -21.38 -7.81 -0.50
C VAL A 2 -20.41 -7.61 -1.64
N ASP A 3 -19.81 -6.43 -1.76
CA ASP A 3 -18.69 -6.25 -2.65
C ASP A 3 -17.57 -7.16 -2.14
N SER A 4 -17.35 -8.26 -2.85
CA SER A 4 -16.28 -9.21 -2.60
C SER A 4 -14.98 -8.43 -2.49
N ILE A 5 -14.20 -8.66 -1.45
CA ILE A 5 -12.81 -8.20 -1.42
C ILE A 5 -12.16 -8.82 -2.66
N PRO A 6 -11.66 -8.04 -3.64
CA PRO A 6 -11.03 -8.61 -4.82
C PRO A 6 -9.92 -9.56 -4.38
N GLU A 7 -9.81 -10.72 -5.03
CA GLU A 7 -8.72 -11.66 -4.75
C GLU A 7 -7.40 -10.91 -4.74
N ALA A 8 -6.66 -11.05 -3.64
CA ALA A 8 -5.40 -10.34 -3.45
C ALA A 8 -4.44 -10.72 -4.59
N ASN A 9 -3.84 -9.72 -5.25
CA ASN A 9 -2.81 -9.95 -6.26
C ASN A 9 -1.70 -10.84 -5.64
N PRO A 10 -1.46 -12.05 -6.16
CA PRO A 10 -0.47 -12.98 -5.60
C PRO A 10 0.93 -12.36 -5.52
N GLU A 11 1.29 -11.51 -6.49
CA GLU A 11 2.57 -10.82 -6.55
C GLU A 11 2.68 -9.78 -5.43
N ALA A 12 1.60 -9.04 -5.16
CA ALA A 12 1.55 -8.10 -4.04
C ALA A 12 1.73 -8.82 -2.70
N LYS A 13 1.07 -9.98 -2.54
CA LYS A 13 1.20 -10.81 -1.35
C LYS A 13 2.65 -11.28 -1.15
N SER A 14 3.25 -11.90 -2.17
CA SER A 14 4.63 -12.40 -2.07
C SER A 14 5.65 -11.28 -1.83
N TYR A 15 5.46 -10.11 -2.44
CA TYR A 15 6.28 -8.94 -2.18
C TYR A 15 6.23 -8.53 -0.71
N LEU A 16 5.03 -8.43 -0.12
CA LEU A 16 4.86 -8.07 1.28
C LEU A 16 5.47 -9.10 2.24
N GLU A 17 5.27 -10.38 1.98
CA GLU A 17 5.85 -11.46 2.78
C GLU A 17 7.38 -11.35 2.81
N GLN A 18 8.01 -11.08 1.67
CA GLN A 18 9.46 -10.87 1.59
C GLN A 18 9.89 -9.61 2.37
N GLN A 19 9.18 -8.49 2.22
CA GLN A 19 9.53 -7.25 2.89
C GLN A 19 9.40 -7.36 4.42
N VAL A 20 8.34 -8.03 4.90
CA VAL A 20 8.13 -8.28 6.33
C VAL A 20 9.20 -9.21 6.90
N GLN A 21 9.56 -10.29 6.19
CA GLN A 21 10.62 -11.22 6.62
C GLN A 21 11.99 -10.55 6.71
N GLN A 22 12.25 -9.56 5.87
CA GLN A 22 13.52 -8.81 5.86
C GLN A 22 13.57 -7.70 6.92
N SER A 23 12.42 -7.28 7.45
CA SER A 23 12.35 -6.20 8.46
C SER A 23 12.58 -6.76 9.86
N SER A 24 13.51 -6.16 10.62
CA SER A 24 13.79 -6.55 12.00
C SER A 24 12.63 -6.19 12.94
N GLU A 25 11.81 -7.19 13.22
CA GLU A 25 10.93 -7.42 14.39
C GLU A 25 9.77 -6.46 14.69
N THR A 26 9.76 -5.20 14.24
CA THR A 26 8.62 -4.30 14.51
C THR A 26 8.04 -3.68 13.26
N VAL A 27 6.71 -3.75 13.17
CA VAL A 27 5.90 -3.22 12.07
C VAL A 27 4.98 -2.15 12.68
N PRO A 28 5.41 -0.89 12.77
CA PRO A 28 4.57 0.19 13.28
C PRO A 28 3.25 0.22 12.51
N THR A 29 2.14 0.23 13.24
CA THR A 29 0.80 0.30 12.68
C THR A 29 0.04 1.44 13.32
N ILE A 30 -0.41 2.39 12.51
CA ILE A 30 -1.27 3.50 12.95
C ILE A 30 -2.64 3.30 12.34
N PHE A 31 -3.63 3.01 13.19
CA PHE A 31 -5.02 2.89 12.77
C PHE A 31 -5.62 4.27 12.52
N ALA A 32 -6.23 4.45 11.35
CA ALA A 32 -6.90 5.69 10.97
C ALA A 32 -8.41 5.62 11.22
N GLY A 33 -9.00 4.43 11.17
CA GLY A 33 -10.42 4.25 11.46
C GLY A 33 -10.95 2.87 11.05
N LYS A 34 -12.28 2.75 11.01
CA LYS A 34 -12.97 1.57 10.49
C LYS A 34 -13.80 1.94 9.27
N ASN A 35 -13.89 1.03 8.31
CA ASN A 35 -14.86 1.17 7.23
C ASN A 35 -16.29 0.78 7.71
N LYS A 36 -17.29 0.88 6.82
CA LYS A 36 -18.70 0.56 7.13
C LYS A 36 -18.92 -0.89 7.59
N GLN A 37 -18.01 -1.78 7.22
CA GLN A 37 -17.97 -3.20 7.58
C GLN A 37 -17.21 -3.45 8.89
N SER A 38 -16.86 -2.40 9.65
CA SER A 38 -16.10 -2.47 10.89
C SER A 38 -14.67 -3.04 10.75
N ILE A 39 -14.13 -3.07 9.53
CA ILE A 39 -12.74 -3.46 9.27
C ILE A 39 -11.85 -2.25 9.54
N TRP A 40 -10.86 -2.44 10.41
CA TRP A 40 -9.85 -1.41 10.68
C TRP A 40 -8.98 -1.17 9.45
N TYR A 41 -8.75 0.09 9.13
CA TYR A 41 -7.74 0.50 8.17
C TYR A 41 -6.74 1.43 8.85
N GLY A 42 -5.52 1.42 8.33
CA GLY A 42 -4.41 2.15 8.89
C GLY A 42 -3.21 2.11 7.95
N ASN A 43 -2.17 2.80 8.37
CA ASN A 43 -0.88 2.75 7.71
C ASN A 43 0.04 1.81 8.46
N VAL A 44 0.87 1.12 7.67
CA VAL A 44 1.83 0.15 8.16
C VAL A 44 3.19 0.53 7.62
N TRP A 45 4.19 0.50 8.48
CA TRP A 45 5.57 0.78 8.13
C TRP A 45 6.47 -0.41 8.46
N LEU A 46 7.57 -0.51 7.73
CA LEU A 46 8.65 -1.47 7.94
C LEU A 46 9.91 -0.73 8.36
N GLY A 47 10.72 -1.32 9.23
CA GLY A 47 11.92 -0.69 9.77
C GLY A 47 11.65 0.31 10.89
N ARG A 48 12.68 1.08 11.26
CA ARG A 48 12.63 2.07 12.35
C ARG A 48 13.54 3.25 12.05
N GLY A 49 13.09 4.47 12.34
CA GLY A 49 13.88 5.68 12.17
C GLY A 49 14.09 6.01 10.69
N ASP A 50 15.32 6.26 10.26
CA ASP A 50 15.65 6.66 8.89
C ASP A 50 15.43 5.55 7.84
N GLU A 51 15.25 4.31 8.29
CA GLU A 51 14.94 3.15 7.44
C GLU A 51 13.43 2.83 7.37
N GLU A 52 12.59 3.70 7.93
CA GLU A 52 11.15 3.49 7.97
C GLU A 52 10.51 3.64 6.58
N ASN A 53 9.90 2.57 6.09
CA ASN A 53 9.28 2.52 4.77
C ASN A 53 7.79 2.23 4.89
N SER A 54 6.95 3.09 4.30
CA SER A 54 5.50 2.86 4.24
C SER A 54 5.19 1.72 3.27
N ILE A 55 4.51 0.68 3.76
CA ILE A 55 4.07 -0.46 2.95
C ILE A 55 3.16 0.02 1.80
N THR A 56 2.23 0.93 2.11
CA THR A 56 1.30 1.49 1.12
C THR A 56 2.07 2.17 -0.02
N ALA A 57 3.05 3.00 0.30
CA ALA A 57 3.85 3.70 -0.70
C ALA A 57 4.67 2.72 -1.56
N LEU A 58 5.26 1.68 -0.95
CA LEU A 58 6.01 0.66 -1.68
C LEU A 58 5.12 -0.11 -2.68
N LEU A 59 3.92 -0.52 -2.27
CA LEU A 59 2.98 -1.23 -3.15
C LEU A 59 2.54 -0.36 -4.34
N LEU A 60 2.24 0.92 -4.09
CA LEU A 60 1.88 1.87 -5.15
C LEU A 60 3.04 2.08 -6.12
N TYR A 61 4.25 2.32 -5.61
CA TYR A 61 5.45 2.55 -6.40
C TYR A 61 5.82 1.34 -7.27
N LYS A 62 5.64 0.12 -6.75
CA LYS A 62 5.87 -1.13 -7.50
C LYS A 62 4.76 -1.45 -8.49
N GLY A 63 3.69 -0.63 -8.56
CA GLY A 63 2.52 -0.93 -9.39
C GLY A 63 1.73 -2.15 -8.93
N LEU A 64 1.90 -2.60 -7.68
CA LEU A 64 1.20 -3.76 -7.11
C LEU A 64 -0.16 -3.38 -6.50
N ALA A 65 -0.43 -2.07 -6.38
CA ALA A 65 -1.68 -1.51 -5.88
C ALA A 65 -2.05 -0.21 -6.62
N LYS A 66 -3.29 0.23 -6.45
CA LYS A 66 -3.81 1.52 -6.91
C LYS A 66 -4.34 2.31 -5.73
N LEU A 67 -4.19 3.63 -5.78
CA LEU A 67 -4.70 4.51 -4.73
C LEU A 67 -6.22 4.59 -4.84
N SER A 68 -6.91 4.35 -3.72
CA SER A 68 -8.36 4.55 -3.65
C SER A 68 -8.68 6.05 -3.62
N GLU A 69 -9.77 6.45 -4.27
CA GLU A 69 -10.22 7.85 -4.26
C GLU A 69 -10.51 8.35 -2.83
N ASP A 70 -10.97 7.45 -1.96
CA ASP A 70 -11.23 7.71 -0.55
C ASP A 70 -9.97 8.12 0.24
N TYR A 71 -8.79 7.83 -0.31
CA TYR A 71 -7.49 8.15 0.31
C TYR A 71 -6.85 9.45 -0.21
N TYR A 72 -7.51 10.17 -1.12
CA TYR A 72 -6.97 11.42 -1.66
C TYR A 72 -6.89 12.58 -0.66
N THR A 73 -7.56 12.47 0.48
CA THR A 73 -7.61 13.50 1.54
C THR A 73 -6.78 13.13 2.78
N CYS A 74 -6.06 12.00 2.77
CA CYS A 74 -5.23 11.64 3.92
C CYS A 74 -3.97 12.55 4.02
N PRO A 75 -3.37 12.74 5.21
CA PRO A 75 -2.17 13.57 5.39
C PRO A 75 -1.00 13.19 4.48
N ASN A 76 -0.90 11.90 4.12
CA ASN A 76 0.17 11.38 3.26
C ASN A 76 -0.23 11.30 1.77
N SER A 77 -1.38 11.84 1.40
CA SER A 77 -1.98 11.65 0.07
C SER A 77 -1.08 12.12 -1.07
N ASP A 78 -0.33 13.20 -0.90
CA ASP A 78 0.56 13.71 -1.94
C ASP A 78 1.74 12.78 -2.21
N ALA A 79 2.34 12.20 -1.15
CA ALA A 79 3.40 11.21 -1.29
C ALA A 79 2.88 9.92 -1.95
N LEU A 80 1.67 9.48 -1.60
CA LEU A 80 1.05 8.29 -2.20
C LEU A 80 0.68 8.51 -3.68
N LYS A 81 0.14 9.69 -4.02
CA LYS A 81 -0.13 10.09 -5.41
C LYS A 81 1.17 10.12 -6.22
N LEU A 82 2.26 10.65 -5.66
CA LEU A 82 3.55 10.68 -6.31
C LEU A 82 4.05 9.26 -6.60
N ALA A 83 3.99 8.35 -5.62
CA ALA A 83 4.37 6.95 -5.80
C ALA A 83 3.56 6.25 -6.91
N GLU A 84 2.24 6.42 -6.92
CA GLU A 84 1.37 5.87 -7.97
C GLU A 84 1.66 6.46 -9.36
N ASN A 85 1.87 7.78 -9.44
CA ASN A 85 2.19 8.45 -10.69
C ASN A 85 3.52 7.95 -11.28
N LEU A 86 4.54 7.78 -10.45
CA LEU A 86 5.84 7.22 -10.88
C LEU A 86 5.68 5.80 -11.42
N ALA A 87 4.89 4.94 -10.75
CA ALA A 87 4.61 3.58 -11.23
C ALA A 87 3.87 3.59 -12.58
N ARG A 88 2.95 4.53 -12.76
CA ARG A 88 2.19 4.73 -14.00
C ARG A 88 3.08 5.20 -15.15
N GLU A 89 3.97 6.16 -14.91
CA GLU A 89 4.94 6.66 -15.89
C GLU A 89 5.92 5.57 -16.33
N GLN A 90 6.40 4.78 -15.37
CA GLN A 90 7.31 3.66 -15.61
C GLN A 90 6.62 2.42 -16.19
N ARG A 91 5.27 2.44 -16.29
CA ARG A 91 4.44 1.32 -16.77
C ARG A 91 4.75 0.00 -16.03
N VAL A 92 4.81 0.06 -14.71
CA VAL A 92 5.10 -1.12 -13.87
C VAL A 92 3.80 -1.87 -13.58
N ASP A 93 3.86 -3.21 -13.69
CA ASP A 93 2.83 -4.18 -13.27
C ASP A 93 1.38 -3.80 -13.67
N VAL A 94 0.51 -3.37 -12.74
CA VAL A 94 -0.90 -3.05 -13.05
C VAL A 94 -1.06 -1.88 -14.04
N TRP A 95 0.05 -1.19 -14.33
CA TRP A 95 0.17 -0.12 -15.32
C TRP A 95 0.92 -0.53 -16.60
N ALA A 96 1.44 -1.77 -16.69
CA ALA A 96 2.27 -2.27 -17.79
C ALA A 96 1.48 -2.62 -19.07
N LYS A 97 0.15 -2.76 -19.01
CA LYS A 97 -0.68 -3.15 -20.16
C LYS A 97 -1.69 -2.07 -20.55
N ARG A 98 -1.46 -1.46 -21.71
CA ARG A 98 -2.48 -1.03 -22.67
C ARG A 98 -2.01 -1.38 -24.07
#